data_AF-A0A6N1DV62-F1
#
_entry.id   AF-A0A6N1DV62-F1
#
_cell.length_a   1.000
_cell.length_b   1.000
_cell.length_c   1.000
_cell.angle_alpha   90.00
_cell.angle_beta   90.00
_cell.angle_gamma   90.00
#
_symmetry.space_group_name_H-M   'P 1'
#
loop_
_entity.id
_entity.type
_entity.pdbx_description
1 polymer ?
#
loop_
_entity_poly.entity_id
_entity_poly.type
_entity_poly.pdbx_seq_one_letter_code
_entity_poly.pdbx_strand_id
1 'polypeptide(L)'
;MLAAEQRRAQAGGEATEYNVQRGDSLWSISGKAEVYNNPYHWPLIYRTNRDQITDADLIYPGQRFRIERNFSQQDIDAAAQHARTRGEWELGRVEQSDQDYLRGRR
;
A
#
# COMPACT_ATOMS: atom_id res chain seq x y z
N MET A 1 -11.38 12.03 -46.60
CA MET A 1 -11.67 10.96 -45.65
C MET A 1 -10.36 10.26 -45.29
N LEU A 2 -9.85 10.47 -44.08
CA LEU A 2 -8.97 9.52 -43.40
C LEU A 2 -9.39 9.55 -41.92
N ALA A 3 -10.24 8.60 -41.57
CA ALA A 3 -10.67 8.37 -40.21
C ALA A 3 -9.59 7.58 -39.46
N ALA A 4 -9.53 7.85 -38.15
CA ALA A 4 -9.04 6.95 -37.11
C ALA A 4 -7.56 6.56 -37.13
N GLU A 5 -6.75 7.31 -36.37
CA GLU A 5 -5.71 6.67 -35.56
C GLU A 5 -6.08 6.85 -34.08
N GLN A 6 -6.71 5.79 -33.59
CA GLN A 6 -7.00 5.58 -32.18
C GLN A 6 -5.67 5.44 -31.44
N ARG A 7 -5.33 6.42 -30.60
CA ARG A 7 -4.52 6.17 -29.41
C ARG A 7 -5.35 6.55 -28.20
N ARG A 8 -6.21 5.62 -27.79
CA ARG A 8 -6.69 5.61 -26.41
C ARG A 8 -5.46 5.32 -25.55
N ALA A 9 -4.83 6.36 -25.04
CA ALA A 9 -3.92 6.23 -23.90
C ALA A 9 -4.73 5.48 -22.83
N GLN A 10 -4.33 4.24 -22.59
CA GLN A 10 -4.97 3.37 -21.62
C GLN A 10 -4.78 4.03 -20.26
N ALA A 11 -5.88 4.29 -19.56
CA ALA A 11 -5.90 4.73 -18.18
C ALA A 11 -5.41 3.58 -17.28
N GLY A 12 -4.09 3.37 -17.24
CA GLY A 12 -3.43 2.69 -16.13
C GLY A 12 -3.12 3.74 -15.09
N GLY A 13 -3.80 3.72 -13.94
CA GLY A 13 -3.42 4.58 -12.82
C GLY A 13 -1.93 4.39 -12.55
N GLU A 14 -1.15 5.46 -12.60
CA GLU A 14 0.31 5.36 -12.60
C GLU A 14 0.80 4.87 -11.24
N ALA A 15 1.11 3.56 -11.18
CA ALA A 15 1.81 2.99 -10.05
C ALA A 15 3.21 3.62 -10.00
N THR A 16 3.49 4.39 -8.95
CA THR A 16 4.80 5.02 -8.75
C THR A 16 5.68 4.13 -7.89
N GLU A 17 7.00 4.24 -8.00
CA GLU A 17 7.92 3.54 -7.10
C GLU A 17 8.35 4.45 -5.94
N TYR A 18 8.47 3.88 -4.74
CA TYR A 18 9.01 4.55 -3.56
C TYR A 18 10.24 3.79 -3.05
N ASN A 19 11.34 4.51 -2.83
CA ASN A 19 12.55 3.94 -2.25
C ASN A 19 12.58 4.19 -0.74
N VAL A 20 12.53 3.11 0.04
CA VAL A 20 12.49 3.15 1.51
C VAL A 20 13.73 3.83 2.06
N GLN A 21 13.53 4.81 2.93
CA GLN A 21 14.60 5.56 3.59
C GLN A 21 14.79 5.10 5.03
N ARG A 22 15.94 5.48 5.62
CA ARG A 22 16.21 5.19 7.04
C ARG A 22 15.17 5.87 7.92
N GLY A 23 14.51 5.08 8.77
CA GLY A 23 13.48 5.56 9.70
C GLY A 23 12.06 5.56 9.11
N ASP A 24 11.88 5.10 7.87
CA ASP A 24 10.55 4.91 7.32
C ASP A 24 9.84 3.70 7.95
N SER A 25 8.53 3.82 8.10
CA SER A 25 7.57 2.74 8.32
C SER A 25 6.50 2.80 7.23
N LEU A 26 5.71 1.74 7.04
CA LEU A 26 4.62 1.78 6.05
C LEU A 26 3.62 2.92 6.37
N TRP A 27 3.42 3.23 7.65
CA TRP A 27 2.62 4.36 8.12
C TRP A 27 3.21 5.70 7.74
N SER A 28 4.51 5.92 7.99
CA SER A 28 5.15 7.19 7.62
C SER A 28 5.17 7.38 6.11
N ILE A 29 5.41 6.32 5.34
CA ILE A 29 5.43 6.35 3.87
C ILE A 29 4.03 6.71 3.34
N SER A 30 2.98 6.02 3.76
CA SER A 30 1.61 6.30 3.30
C SER A 30 1.10 7.69 3.69
N GLY A 31 1.57 8.23 4.81
CA GLY A 31 1.27 9.61 5.24
C GLY A 31 1.89 10.71 4.38
N LYS A 32 2.88 10.40 3.54
CA LYS A 32 3.52 11.37 2.65
C LYS A 32 2.55 11.84 1.57
N ALA A 33 2.59 13.14 1.25
CA ALA A 33 1.70 13.77 0.29
C ALA A 33 1.85 13.17 -1.12
N GLU A 34 3.07 12.78 -1.48
CA GLU A 34 3.42 12.13 -2.74
C GLU A 34 3.03 10.64 -2.81
N VAL A 35 2.56 10.03 -1.71
CA VAL A 35 2.14 8.62 -1.68
C VAL A 35 0.62 8.53 -1.66
N TYR A 36 0.01 8.64 -0.46
CA TYR A 36 -1.44 8.63 -0.27
C TYR A 36 -1.96 9.83 0.52
N ASN A 37 -1.07 10.63 1.11
CA ASN A 37 -1.42 11.70 2.05
C ASN A 37 -2.34 11.23 3.20
N ASN A 38 -2.27 9.94 3.53
CA ASN A 38 -3.09 9.32 4.57
C ASN A 38 -2.35 8.13 5.17
N PRO A 39 -1.88 8.23 6.42
CA PRO A 39 -1.12 7.16 7.02
C PRO A 39 -1.95 5.89 7.28
N TYR A 40 -3.28 5.99 7.36
CA TYR A 40 -4.16 4.83 7.51
C TYR A 40 -4.23 3.95 6.24
N HIS A 41 -3.62 4.37 5.14
CA HIS A 41 -3.57 3.61 3.88
C HIS A 41 -2.31 2.75 3.76
N TRP A 42 -1.45 2.69 4.78
CA TRP A 42 -0.28 1.81 4.79
C TRP A 42 -0.57 0.34 4.44
N PRO A 43 -1.74 -0.27 4.77
CA PRO A 43 -2.01 -1.66 4.40
C PRO A 43 -2.10 -1.87 2.90
N LEU A 44 -2.38 -0.82 2.12
CA LEU A 44 -2.38 -0.88 0.65
C LEU A 44 -0.96 -1.08 0.11
N ILE A 45 0.05 -0.43 0.71
CA ILE A 45 1.46 -0.62 0.37
C ILE A 45 1.84 -2.08 0.67
N TYR A 46 1.46 -2.56 1.86
CA TYR A 46 1.74 -3.93 2.27
C TYR A 46 1.11 -4.96 1.32
N ARG A 47 -0.18 -4.79 1.01
CA ARG A 47 -0.92 -5.67 0.10
C ARG A 47 -0.33 -5.70 -1.30
N THR A 48 0.18 -4.57 -1.79
CA THR A 48 0.75 -4.46 -3.13
C THR A 48 2.12 -5.12 -3.24
N ASN A 49 2.90 -5.09 -2.14
CA ASN A 49 4.30 -5.53 -2.09
C ASN A 49 4.48 -6.75 -1.17
N ARG A 50 3.43 -7.57 -1.00
CA ARG A 50 3.45 -8.74 -0.08
C ARG A 50 4.53 -9.78 -0.42
N ASP A 51 5.04 -9.74 -1.64
CA ASP A 51 6.15 -10.58 -2.12
C ASP A 51 7.51 -10.10 -1.61
N GLN A 52 7.62 -8.82 -1.23
CA GLN A 52 8.84 -8.19 -0.71
C GLN A 52 8.78 -7.90 0.80
N ILE A 53 7.58 -7.76 1.34
CA ILE A 53 7.35 -7.44 2.75
C ILE A 53 6.80 -8.71 3.42
N THR A 54 7.62 -9.35 4.25
CA THR A 54 7.19 -10.52 5.04
C THR A 54 6.45 -10.10 6.31
N ASP A 55 6.81 -8.94 6.86
CA ASP A 55 6.25 -8.38 8.07
C ASP A 55 6.11 -6.86 7.87
N ALA A 56 4.92 -6.32 8.13
CA ALA A 56 4.59 -4.92 7.91
C ALA A 56 5.43 -3.96 8.77
N ASP A 57 5.96 -4.43 9.90
CA ASP A 57 6.81 -3.65 10.80
C ASP A 57 8.30 -3.78 10.47
N LEU A 58 8.68 -4.72 9.61
CA LEU A 58 10.08 -4.99 9.23
C LEU A 58 10.32 -4.63 7.77
N ILE A 59 10.40 -3.32 7.51
CA ILE A 59 10.92 -2.78 6.24
C ILE A 59 12.34 -2.25 6.41
N TYR A 60 13.11 -2.28 5.34
CA TYR A 60 14.52 -1.95 5.33
C TYR A 60 14.84 -0.85 4.31
N PRO A 61 15.75 0.09 4.65
CA PRO A 61 16.19 1.11 3.71
C PRO A 61 16.76 0.50 2.43
N GLY A 62 16.41 1.08 1.28
CA GLY A 62 16.81 0.62 -0.05
C GLY A 62 15.85 -0.38 -0.70
N GLN A 63 14.81 -0.84 0.01
CA GLN A 63 13.70 -1.56 -0.63
C GLN A 63 12.93 -0.62 -1.57
N ARG A 64 12.44 -1.15 -2.69
CA ARG A 64 11.61 -0.41 -3.66
C ARG A 64 10.19 -0.94 -3.62
N PHE A 65 9.26 -0.11 -3.16
CA PHE A 65 7.85 -0.45 -3.10
C PHE A 65 7.07 0.17 -4.25
N ARG A 66 6.20 -0.62 -4.85
CA ARG A 66 5.18 -0.15 -5.78
C ARG A 66 4.07 0.52 -4.98
N ILE A 67 3.74 1.75 -5.36
CA ILE A 67 2.64 2.54 -4.85
C ILE A 67 1.53 2.53 -5.89
N GLU A 68 0.61 1.59 -5.75
CA GLU A 68 -0.62 1.56 -6.55
C GLU A 68 -1.60 2.60 -6.02
N ARG A 69 -2.30 3.32 -6.90
CA ARG A 69 -3.34 4.29 -6.50
C ARG A 69 -4.72 3.92 -7.03
N ASN A 70 -4.80 2.95 -7.94
CA ASN A 70 -6.06 2.48 -8.51
C ASN A 70 -6.69 1.40 -7.63
N PHE A 71 -7.25 1.80 -6.49
CA PHE A 71 -7.98 0.93 -5.58
C PHE A 71 -9.47 1.24 -5.59
N SER A 72 -10.30 0.24 -5.31
CA SER A 72 -11.72 0.46 -5.08
C SER A 72 -11.94 1.20 -3.75
N GLN A 73 -13.06 1.92 -3.62
CA GLN A 73 -13.41 2.56 -2.34
C GLN A 73 -13.48 1.53 -1.20
N GLN A 74 -13.98 0.32 -1.48
CA GLN A 74 -14.04 -0.77 -0.51
C GLN A 74 -12.65 -1.19 -0.01
N ASP A 75 -11.64 -1.22 -0.90
CA ASP A 75 -10.27 -1.55 -0.50
C ASP A 75 -9.64 -0.47 0.38
N ILE A 76 -9.92 0.79 0.04
CA ILE A 76 -9.46 1.96 0.79
C ILE A 76 -10.08 1.93 2.20
N ASP A 77 -11.39 1.69 2.30
CA ASP A 77 -12.10 1.61 3.56
C ASP A 77 -11.61 0.43 4.41
N ALA A 78 -11.39 -0.73 3.78
CA ALA A 78 -10.85 -1.91 4.47
C ALA A 78 -9.42 -1.67 4.99
N ALA A 79 -8.56 -1.03 4.21
CA ALA A 79 -7.22 -0.65 4.65
C ALA A 79 -7.29 0.32 5.84
N ALA A 80 -8.12 1.35 5.73
CA ALA A 80 -8.26 2.35 6.78
C ALA A 80 -8.90 1.77 8.05
N GLN A 81 -9.82 0.81 7.93
CA GLN A 81 -10.36 0.06 9.06
C GLN A 81 -9.27 -0.79 9.71
N HIS A 82 -8.55 -1.59 8.92
CA HIS A 82 -7.46 -2.45 9.40
C HIS A 82 -6.42 -1.64 10.18
N ALA A 83 -5.96 -0.54 9.62
CA ALA A 83 -4.98 0.35 10.26
C ALA A 83 -5.46 0.94 11.60
N ARG A 84 -6.78 1.11 11.80
CA ARG A 84 -7.37 1.59 13.06
C ARG A 84 -7.56 0.47 14.07
N THR A 85 -7.86 -0.75 13.61
CA THR A 85 -8.18 -1.89 14.48
C THR A 85 -6.98 -2.77 14.80
N ARG A 86 -5.82 -2.53 14.15
CA ARG A 86 -4.58 -3.30 14.34
C ARG A 86 -4.13 -3.36 15.81
N GLY A 87 -4.29 -2.26 16.55
CA GLY A 87 -3.81 -2.11 17.93
C GLY A 87 -2.66 -1.11 18.03
N GLU A 88 -2.10 -0.93 19.23
CA GLU A 88 -0.83 -0.21 19.39
C GLU A 88 0.31 -1.04 18.80
N TRP A 89 1.25 -0.38 18.14
CA TRP A 89 2.36 -1.01 17.43
C TRP A 89 3.27 -1.77 18.40
N GLU A 90 3.03 -3.07 18.60
CA GLU A 90 3.90 -3.95 19.41
C GLU A 90 4.90 -4.68 18.50
N LEU A 91 6.20 -4.44 18.69
CA LEU A 91 7.25 -5.13 17.94
C LEU A 91 7.33 -6.62 18.35
N GLY A 92 6.77 -7.50 17.51
CA GLY A 92 7.00 -8.95 17.57
C GLY A 92 5.73 -9.80 17.71
N ARG A 93 5.73 -10.91 16.97
CA ARG A 93 4.61 -11.71 16.44
C ARG A 93 4.02 -11.05 15.20
N VAL A 94 4.09 -11.78 14.08
CA VAL A 94 3.28 -11.49 12.90
C VAL A 94 1.84 -11.33 13.39
N GLU A 95 1.34 -10.11 13.40
CA GLU A 95 0.04 -9.84 13.94
C GLU A 95 -0.97 -10.60 13.08
N GLN A 96 -1.73 -11.50 13.70
CA GLN A 96 -2.69 -12.37 13.01
C GLN A 96 -3.67 -11.54 12.14
N SER A 97 -3.99 -10.33 12.61
CA SER A 97 -4.78 -9.32 11.92
C SER A 97 -4.22 -8.97 10.53
N ASP A 98 -2.90 -8.80 10.39
CA ASP A 98 -2.26 -8.45 9.12
C ASP A 98 -2.41 -9.58 8.11
N GLN A 99 -2.24 -10.83 8.54
CA GLN A 99 -2.49 -11.98 7.67
C GLN A 99 -3.96 -12.11 7.28
N ASP A 100 -4.88 -11.81 8.20
CA ASP A 100 -6.32 -11.90 7.95
C ASP A 100 -6.77 -10.84 6.93
N TYR A 101 -6.24 -9.61 7.05
CA TYR A 101 -6.39 -8.55 6.06
C TYR A 101 -5.91 -9.00 4.66
N LEU A 102 -4.72 -9.61 4.59
CA LEU A 102 -4.18 -10.10 3.31
C LEU A 102 -4.97 -11.29 2.71
N ARG A 103 -5.60 -12.12 3.55
CA ARG A 103 -6.41 -13.27 3.12
C ARG A 103 -7.84 -12.91 2.77
N GLY A 104 -8.29 -11.69 3.08
CA GLY A 104 -9.66 -11.24 2.87
C GLY A 104 -10.70 -12.04 3.68
N ARG A 105 -10.27 -12.74 4.75
CA ARG A 105 -11.18 -13.50 5.62
C ARG A 105 -11.81 -12.55 6.64
N ARG A 106 -13.12 -12.40 6.55
CA ARG A 106 -14.00 -11.86 7.59
C ARG A 106 -14.48 -13.01 8.48
#